data_AF-A0A355BNT4-F1
#
_entry.id   AF-A0A355BNT4-F1
#
_cell.length_a   1.000
_cell.length_b   1.000
_cell.length_c   1.000
_cell.angle_alpha   90.00
_cell.angle_beta   90.00
_cell.angle_gamma   90.00
#
_symmetry.space_group_name_H-M   'P 1'
#
loop_
_entity.id
_entity.type
_entity.pdbx_description
1 polymer ?
#
loop_
_entity_poly.entity_id
_entity_poly.type
_entity_poly.pdbx_seq_one_letter_code
_entity_poly.pdbx_strand_id
1 'polypeptide(L)'
;MQMPEMLDNVTKTVKDDLTVTIKKGDKLSIAAACFSIYAYQALKKQLEGIDELRFIFTSPTFLQEKAPKTKREFYIPRLDRERSLYGTPFEVKLRNELTQKAIARECAAWIREKVQFRSNLTGGNISGFMNVVGAESTTYMPLQGFTTSDIGCERGNNIINPVNKMFAPLSGEYIRLFDQIWNDKSLMQDVTEQVIDGITAAYNENSPEFIYFVAIYNIFSEFLEDVSEDVLPNEATGFRESKVWNMLYAFQKDAALAIINKLESYNGCILADSVGLGKTFTALAVIKYYENRNRSVLVLCPKKL
;
A
#
# COMPACT_ATOMS: atom_id res chain seq x y z
N MET A 1 -5.39 -40.11 23.79
CA MET A 1 -4.89 -39.26 22.69
C MET A 1 -5.98 -38.24 22.41
N GLN A 2 -5.69 -36.97 22.61
CA GLN A 2 -6.66 -35.89 22.34
C GLN A 2 -6.94 -35.86 20.83
N MET A 3 -8.21 -35.77 20.45
CA MET A 3 -8.60 -35.71 19.03
C MET A 3 -8.32 -34.32 18.47
N PRO A 4 -7.94 -34.20 17.18
CA PRO A 4 -7.84 -32.90 16.53
C PRO A 4 -9.17 -32.15 16.58
N GLU A 5 -9.09 -30.84 16.78
CA GLU A 5 -10.24 -29.95 16.76
C GLU A 5 -10.21 -29.08 15.50
N MET A 6 -11.35 -28.89 14.85
CA MET A 6 -11.46 -28.00 13.68
C MET A 6 -12.08 -26.67 14.11
N LEU A 7 -11.41 -25.59 13.76
CA LEU A 7 -11.83 -24.20 13.92
C LEU A 7 -12.27 -23.70 12.54
N ASP A 8 -13.53 -23.27 12.40
CA ASP A 8 -14.08 -22.85 11.12
C ASP A 8 -13.77 -21.37 10.78
N ASN A 9 -13.19 -20.63 11.73
CA ASN A 9 -12.96 -19.18 11.66
C ASN A 9 -14.24 -18.37 11.37
N VAL A 10 -15.40 -18.90 11.79
CA VAL A 10 -16.71 -18.23 11.72
C VAL A 10 -17.41 -18.29 13.08
N THR A 11 -17.57 -19.48 13.64
CA THR A 11 -18.19 -19.70 14.96
C THR A 11 -17.15 -20.06 16.02
N LYS A 12 -16.11 -20.78 15.62
CA LYS A 12 -14.94 -21.11 16.44
C LYS A 12 -13.71 -20.57 15.75
N THR A 13 -13.14 -19.51 16.33
CA THR A 13 -12.01 -18.79 15.75
C THR A 13 -10.70 -19.24 16.39
N VAL A 14 -9.62 -19.17 15.60
CA VAL A 14 -8.27 -19.37 16.11
C VAL A 14 -7.96 -18.36 17.21
N LYS A 15 -8.37 -17.10 17.08
CA LYS A 15 -8.14 -16.04 18.07
C LYS A 15 -8.80 -16.37 19.42
N ASP A 16 -10.04 -16.86 19.45
CA ASP A 16 -10.70 -17.21 20.71
C ASP A 16 -10.06 -18.45 21.35
N ASP A 17 -9.66 -19.44 20.55
CA ASP A 17 -8.97 -20.62 21.07
C ASP A 17 -7.55 -20.30 21.59
N LEU A 18 -6.78 -19.44 20.90
CA LEU A 18 -5.48 -18.95 21.36
C LEU A 18 -5.57 -18.13 22.63
N THR A 19 -6.66 -17.36 22.80
CA THR A 19 -6.93 -16.57 24.01
C THR A 19 -6.96 -17.46 25.25
N VAL A 20 -7.43 -18.71 25.11
CA VAL A 20 -7.50 -19.71 26.17
C VAL A 20 -6.23 -20.58 26.21
N THR A 21 -5.67 -20.92 25.05
CA THR A 21 -4.54 -21.87 24.94
C THR A 21 -3.22 -21.24 25.37
N ILE A 22 -2.93 -20.01 24.94
CA ILE A 22 -1.67 -19.32 25.29
C ILE A 22 -1.68 -18.94 26.76
N LYS A 23 -0.69 -19.44 27.51
CA LYS A 23 -0.43 -19.09 28.90
C LYS A 23 0.86 -18.29 29.03
N LYS A 24 1.01 -17.67 30.21
CA LYS A 24 2.22 -16.92 30.56
C LYS A 24 3.42 -17.86 30.59
N GLY A 25 4.49 -17.50 29.90
CA GLY A 25 5.71 -18.31 29.80
C GLY A 25 5.73 -19.33 28.65
N ASP A 26 4.66 -19.42 27.86
CA ASP A 26 4.65 -20.29 26.68
C ASP A 26 5.63 -19.77 25.62
N LYS A 27 6.04 -20.66 24.70
CA LYS A 27 6.83 -20.32 23.53
C LYS A 27 6.05 -20.58 22.25
N LEU A 28 6.11 -19.66 21.31
CA LEU A 28 5.40 -19.76 20.04
C LEU A 28 6.39 -19.89 18.88
N SER A 29 6.02 -20.73 17.91
CA SER A 29 6.69 -20.76 16.61
C SER A 29 5.67 -20.69 15.49
N ILE A 30 5.86 -19.78 14.55
CA ILE A 30 4.91 -19.52 13.46
C ILE A 30 5.64 -19.54 12.13
N ALA A 31 5.16 -20.33 11.18
CA ALA A 31 5.55 -20.24 9.78
C ALA A 31 4.34 -19.72 8.99
N ALA A 32 4.42 -18.52 8.44
CA ALA A 32 3.34 -17.94 7.64
C ALA A 32 3.88 -16.94 6.61
N ALA A 33 3.05 -16.57 5.62
CA ALA A 33 3.48 -15.69 4.52
C ALA A 33 3.64 -14.22 4.95
N CYS A 34 2.83 -13.76 5.91
CA CYS A 34 2.81 -12.38 6.38
C CYS A 34 2.52 -12.29 7.89
N PHE A 35 2.88 -11.15 8.48
CA PHE A 35 2.68 -10.82 9.88
C PHE A 35 1.98 -9.46 9.96
N SER A 36 0.80 -9.40 10.59
CA SER A 36 0.04 -8.16 10.78
C SER A 36 0.16 -7.65 12.22
N ILE A 37 0.46 -6.37 12.37
CA ILE A 37 0.42 -5.68 13.67
C ILE A 37 -0.98 -5.68 14.31
N TYR A 38 -2.05 -5.83 13.51
CA TYR A 38 -3.41 -5.92 14.02
C TYR A 38 -3.74 -7.30 14.57
N ALA A 39 -3.16 -8.37 14.00
CA ALA A 39 -3.23 -9.71 14.59
C ALA A 39 -2.50 -9.75 15.94
N TYR A 40 -1.34 -9.08 16.03
CA TYR A 40 -0.68 -8.83 17.31
C TYR A 40 -1.62 -8.09 18.28
N GLN A 41 -2.23 -6.99 17.85
CA GLN A 41 -3.14 -6.20 18.70
C GLN A 41 -4.31 -7.04 19.23
N ALA A 42 -4.90 -7.88 18.39
CA ALA A 42 -6.01 -8.77 18.76
C ALA A 42 -5.64 -9.79 19.85
N LEU A 43 -4.36 -10.17 19.95
CA LEU A 43 -3.84 -11.15 20.91
C LEU A 43 -2.83 -10.52 21.88
N LYS A 44 -2.79 -9.19 21.99
CA LYS A 44 -1.74 -8.44 22.71
C LYS A 44 -1.53 -8.96 24.14
N LYS A 45 -2.63 -9.15 24.89
CA LYS A 45 -2.59 -9.62 26.28
C LYS A 45 -1.91 -10.99 26.42
N GLN A 46 -2.13 -11.88 25.47
CA GLN A 46 -1.54 -13.23 25.44
C GLN A 46 -0.08 -13.14 25.00
N LEU A 47 0.18 -12.45 23.89
CA LEU A 47 1.50 -12.35 23.27
C LEU A 47 2.50 -11.58 24.14
N GLU A 48 2.08 -10.58 24.91
CA GLU A 48 2.95 -9.92 25.89
C GLU A 48 3.31 -10.84 27.07
N GLY A 49 2.55 -11.91 27.30
CA GLY A 49 2.78 -12.87 28.39
C GLY A 49 3.72 -14.02 28.06
N ILE A 50 4.03 -14.25 26.78
CA ILE A 50 4.88 -15.37 26.34
C ILE A 50 6.36 -15.13 26.68
N ASP A 51 7.17 -16.18 26.66
CA ASP A 51 8.63 -16.07 26.83
C ASP A 51 9.32 -15.72 25.50
N GLU A 52 8.85 -16.28 24.39
CA GLU A 52 9.52 -16.20 23.10
C GLU A 52 8.53 -16.42 21.94
N LEU A 53 8.72 -15.70 20.84
CA LEU A 53 8.09 -16.02 19.55
C LEU A 53 9.13 -16.08 18.43
N ARG A 54 9.11 -17.18 17.68
CA ARG A 54 9.93 -17.35 16.47
C ARG A 54 9.04 -17.36 15.25
N PHE A 55 9.28 -16.47 14.30
CA PHE A 55 8.45 -16.32 13.10
C PHE A 55 9.27 -16.55 11.83
N ILE A 56 8.80 -17.45 10.97
CA ILE A 56 9.34 -17.68 9.63
C ILE A 56 8.40 -17.10 8.59
N PHE A 57 8.89 -16.13 7.81
CA PHE A 57 8.26 -15.74 6.56
C PHE A 57 8.48 -16.83 5.52
N THR A 58 7.40 -17.55 5.17
CA THR A 58 7.46 -18.69 4.24
C THR A 58 7.77 -18.28 2.80
N SER A 59 7.56 -17.01 2.48
CA SER A 59 7.98 -16.39 1.22
C SER A 59 9.11 -15.38 1.46
N PRO A 60 9.97 -15.11 0.46
CA PRO A 60 10.96 -14.05 0.56
C PRO A 60 10.26 -12.69 0.62
N THR A 61 10.20 -12.12 1.82
CA THR A 61 9.50 -10.86 2.13
C THR A 61 10.47 -9.67 2.20
N PHE A 62 11.77 -9.92 2.46
CA PHE A 62 12.78 -8.87 2.69
C PHE A 62 14.07 -9.04 1.88
N LEU A 63 14.03 -9.72 0.73
CA LEU A 63 15.20 -9.76 -0.15
C LEU A 63 15.48 -8.33 -0.62
N GLN A 64 16.58 -7.74 -0.14
CA GLN A 64 17.08 -6.45 -0.61
C GLN A 64 17.36 -6.55 -2.11
N GLU A 65 16.41 -6.12 -2.94
CA GLU A 65 16.73 -5.73 -4.30
C GLU A 65 17.51 -4.42 -4.21
N LYS A 66 18.84 -4.53 -4.11
CA LYS A 66 19.75 -3.42 -4.38
C LYS A 66 19.68 -3.09 -5.87
N ALA A 67 18.58 -2.47 -6.30
CA ALA A 67 18.50 -1.89 -7.62
C ALA A 67 19.63 -0.84 -7.75
N PRO A 68 20.47 -0.88 -8.80
CA PRO A 68 21.50 0.13 -9.00
C PRO A 68 20.85 1.51 -9.13
N LYS A 69 21.33 2.48 -8.34
CA LYS A 69 20.81 3.85 -8.20
C LYS A 69 20.87 4.71 -9.48
N THR A 70 21.10 4.11 -10.65
CA THR A 70 21.56 4.82 -11.86
C THR A 70 20.46 5.18 -12.86
N LYS A 71 19.22 4.73 -12.71
CA LYS A 71 18.10 5.27 -13.49
C LYS A 71 16.84 5.40 -12.63
N ARG A 72 16.49 6.64 -12.30
CA ARG A 72 15.20 7.02 -11.73
C ARG A 72 14.15 7.05 -12.84
N GLU A 73 13.84 5.89 -13.40
CA GLU A 73 12.46 5.62 -13.82
C GLU A 73 11.90 4.72 -12.73
N PHE A 74 10.67 5.01 -12.30
CA PHE A 74 9.99 4.41 -11.16
C PHE A 74 10.12 2.88 -11.13
N TYR A 75 11.19 2.39 -10.49
CA TYR A 75 11.26 1.02 -10.02
C TYR A 75 10.33 0.94 -8.83
N ILE A 76 9.13 0.43 -9.06
CA ILE A 76 8.19 0.08 -8.00
C ILE A 76 8.75 -1.22 -7.40
N PRO A 77 9.37 -1.20 -6.20
CA PRO A 77 9.74 -2.44 -5.52
C PRO A 77 8.47 -3.26 -5.34
N ARG A 78 8.55 -4.57 -5.08
CA ARG A 78 7.38 -5.42 -4.83
C ARG A 78 6.60 -4.97 -3.56
N LEU A 79 5.87 -3.86 -3.67
CA LEU A 79 5.21 -3.09 -2.61
C LEU A 79 4.14 -3.91 -1.90
N ASP A 80 3.52 -4.88 -2.57
CA ASP A 80 2.41 -5.63 -2.01
C ASP A 80 2.81 -6.50 -0.81
N ARG A 81 4.08 -6.93 -0.73
CA ARG A 81 4.55 -7.80 0.36
C ARG A 81 4.95 -7.02 1.60
N GLU A 82 5.70 -5.94 1.46
CA GLU A 82 6.04 -5.04 2.57
C GLU A 82 4.80 -4.36 3.15
N ARG A 83 3.80 -4.05 2.30
CA ARG A 83 2.48 -3.54 2.75
C ARG A 83 1.80 -4.45 3.77
N SER A 84 1.94 -5.77 3.64
CA SER A 84 1.28 -6.74 4.53
C SER A 84 1.72 -6.63 5.99
N LEU A 85 2.90 -6.05 6.27
CA LEU A 85 3.38 -5.81 7.64
C LEU A 85 2.51 -4.80 8.40
N TYR A 86 1.93 -3.86 7.66
CA TYR A 86 1.09 -2.78 8.19
C TYR A 86 -0.40 -3.10 8.12
N GLY A 87 -0.73 -4.33 7.74
CA GLY A 87 -2.07 -4.76 7.43
C GLY A 87 -2.26 -5.09 5.95
N THR A 88 -3.07 -6.10 5.72
CA THR A 88 -3.57 -6.55 4.43
C THR A 88 -4.60 -5.56 3.85
N PRO A 89 -4.91 -5.66 2.55
CA PRO A 89 -6.00 -4.88 1.95
C PRO A 89 -7.35 -5.04 2.65
N PHE A 90 -7.54 -6.09 3.45
CA PHE A 90 -8.76 -6.34 4.21
C PHE A 90 -8.79 -5.63 5.56
N GLU A 91 -7.63 -5.19 6.07
CA GLU A 91 -7.50 -4.44 7.33
C GLU A 91 -7.63 -2.91 7.12
N VAL A 92 -8.11 -2.47 5.95
CA VAL A 92 -8.32 -1.04 5.63
C VAL A 92 -9.24 -0.35 6.64
N LYS A 93 -10.24 -1.05 7.16
CA LYS A 93 -11.12 -0.52 8.21
C LYS A 93 -10.31 -0.15 9.46
N LEU A 94 -9.44 -1.03 9.92
CA LEU A 94 -8.58 -0.81 11.09
C LEU A 94 -7.56 0.30 10.85
N ARG A 95 -7.07 0.41 9.61
CA ARG A 95 -6.19 1.54 9.22
C ARG A 95 -6.92 2.88 9.29
N ASN A 96 -8.19 2.91 8.92
CA ASN A 96 -9.03 4.12 8.98
C ASN A 96 -9.39 4.53 10.41
N GLU A 97 -9.18 3.68 11.42
CA GLU A 97 -9.33 4.05 12.83
C GLU A 97 -8.16 4.92 13.33
N LEU A 98 -7.11 5.13 12.51
CA LEU A 98 -5.95 5.99 12.80
C LEU A 98 -5.17 5.57 14.07
N THR A 99 -5.35 4.33 14.53
CA THR A 99 -4.65 3.75 15.69
C THR A 99 -3.31 3.09 15.33
N GLN A 100 -3.01 2.99 14.03
CA GLN A 100 -1.84 2.28 13.48
C GLN A 100 -0.53 2.72 14.16
N LYS A 101 -0.33 4.02 14.43
CA LYS A 101 0.88 4.54 15.07
C LYS A 101 1.10 3.97 16.46
N ALA A 102 0.05 3.95 17.29
CA ALA A 102 0.14 3.44 18.65
C ALA A 102 0.41 1.92 18.64
N ILE A 103 -0.34 1.18 17.82
CA ILE A 103 -0.20 -0.27 17.68
C ILE A 103 1.19 -0.65 17.17
N ALA A 104 1.69 0.02 16.12
CA ALA A 104 3.00 -0.24 15.54
C ALA A 104 4.13 0.02 16.54
N ARG A 105 4.03 1.10 17.34
CA ARG A 105 5.03 1.40 18.38
C ARG A 105 5.06 0.33 19.46
N GLU A 106 3.91 -0.09 19.96
CA GLU A 106 3.79 -1.14 20.97
C GLU A 106 4.27 -2.49 20.42
N CYS A 107 3.89 -2.83 19.19
CA CYS A 107 4.32 -4.05 18.51
C CYS A 107 5.84 -4.07 18.31
N ALA A 108 6.44 -2.97 17.85
CA ALA A 108 7.89 -2.86 17.69
C ALA A 108 8.64 -2.97 19.03
N ALA A 109 8.07 -2.49 20.14
CA ALA A 109 8.66 -2.68 21.46
C ALA A 109 8.61 -4.14 21.88
N TRP A 110 7.45 -4.79 21.74
CA TRP A 110 7.28 -6.21 22.04
C TRP A 110 8.18 -7.11 21.18
N ILE A 111 8.33 -6.79 19.89
CA ILE A 111 9.21 -7.52 18.97
C ILE A 111 10.65 -7.51 19.47
N ARG A 112 11.18 -6.34 19.85
CA ARG A 112 12.56 -6.20 20.33
C ARG A 112 12.85 -7.04 21.57
N GLU A 113 11.85 -7.27 22.41
CA GLU A 113 12.01 -8.01 23.66
C GLU A 113 11.87 -9.53 23.48
N LYS A 114 10.97 -9.99 22.60
CA LYS A 114 10.48 -11.37 22.64
C LYS A 114 10.48 -12.11 21.31
N VAL A 115 10.71 -11.41 20.19
CA VAL A 115 10.42 -11.97 18.87
C VAL A 115 11.66 -12.00 17.99
N GLN A 116 11.84 -13.12 17.30
CA GLN A 116 12.83 -13.25 16.22
C GLN A 116 12.13 -13.59 14.92
N PHE A 117 12.56 -12.94 13.84
CA PHE A 117 12.06 -13.18 12.50
C PHE A 117 13.15 -13.77 11.60
N ARG A 118 12.78 -14.81 10.86
CA ARG A 118 13.58 -15.34 9.76
C ARG A 118 12.77 -15.35 8.47
N SER A 119 13.44 -15.20 7.33
CA SER A 119 12.82 -15.32 6.02
C SER A 119 13.48 -16.45 5.23
N ASN A 120 12.65 -17.19 4.49
CA ASN A 120 13.08 -18.23 3.57
C ASN A 120 13.93 -17.63 2.44
N LEU A 121 15.20 -18.03 2.36
CA LEU A 121 16.14 -17.64 1.32
C LEU A 121 15.91 -18.38 0.00
N THR A 122 15.19 -19.50 0.05
CA THR A 122 14.97 -20.37 -1.09
C THR A 122 13.64 -20.06 -1.79
N GLY A 123 13.49 -20.55 -3.01
CA GLY A 123 12.17 -20.61 -3.68
C GLY A 123 11.30 -21.78 -3.19
N GLY A 124 11.75 -22.55 -2.18
CA GLY A 124 11.02 -23.69 -1.64
C GLY A 124 9.75 -23.26 -0.91
N ASN A 125 8.71 -24.10 -0.96
CA ASN A 125 7.47 -23.84 -0.24
C ASN A 125 7.57 -24.37 1.20
N ILE A 126 7.22 -23.54 2.17
CA ILE A 126 7.03 -23.94 3.56
C ILE A 126 5.54 -23.86 3.86
N SER A 127 4.93 -25.02 4.12
CA SER A 127 3.55 -25.08 4.60
C SER A 127 3.40 -24.27 5.88
N GLY A 128 2.38 -23.41 5.95
CA GLY A 128 2.21 -22.55 7.09
C GLY A 128 1.47 -23.23 8.25
N PHE A 129 1.97 -23.00 9.46
CA PHE A 129 1.47 -23.56 10.71
C PHE A 129 1.97 -22.72 11.90
N MET A 130 1.36 -22.94 13.06
CA MET A 130 1.78 -22.31 14.31
C MET A 130 1.81 -23.35 15.42
N ASN A 131 2.85 -23.35 16.24
CA ASN A 131 2.95 -24.15 17.45
C ASN A 131 2.87 -23.27 18.70
N VAL A 132 2.19 -23.77 19.72
CA VAL A 132 2.22 -23.25 21.09
C VAL A 132 2.84 -24.32 21.98
N VAL A 133 3.95 -23.98 22.62
CA VAL A 133 4.73 -24.87 23.49
C VAL A 133 4.61 -24.36 24.92
N GLY A 134 3.77 -25.01 25.71
CA GLY A 134 3.60 -24.77 27.14
C GLY A 134 3.57 -26.08 27.92
N ALA A 135 2.68 -26.17 28.91
CA ALA A 135 2.42 -27.42 29.63
C ALA A 135 1.92 -28.54 28.70
N GLU A 136 1.12 -28.17 27.69
CA GLU A 136 0.72 -29.03 26.58
C GLU A 136 1.16 -28.37 25.27
N SER A 137 1.63 -29.17 24.31
CA SER A 137 2.06 -28.68 23.00
C SER A 137 0.94 -28.84 21.98
N THR A 138 0.57 -27.73 21.32
CA THR A 138 -0.49 -27.70 20.31
C THR A 138 0.00 -27.10 19.00
N THR A 139 -0.57 -27.54 17.88
CA THR A 139 -0.24 -27.03 16.53
C THR A 139 -1.51 -26.65 15.79
N TYR A 140 -1.51 -25.49 15.14
CA TYR A 140 -2.59 -24.96 14.33
C TYR A 140 -2.19 -24.97 12.86
N MET A 141 -2.97 -25.63 12.00
CA MET A 141 -2.71 -25.67 10.56
C MET A 141 -3.96 -25.99 9.71
N PRO A 142 -3.98 -25.59 8.43
CA PRO A 142 -3.02 -24.71 7.76
C PRO A 142 -3.16 -23.27 8.29
N LEU A 143 -2.07 -22.52 8.24
CA LEU A 143 -2.06 -21.08 8.56
C LEU A 143 -1.41 -20.32 7.41
N GLN A 144 -2.16 -19.52 6.65
CA GLN A 144 -1.61 -18.82 5.48
C GLN A 144 -0.80 -17.60 5.88
N GLY A 145 -1.37 -16.75 6.74
CA GLY A 145 -0.75 -15.56 7.31
C GLY A 145 -0.98 -15.50 8.83
N PHE A 146 -0.36 -14.52 9.47
CA PHE A 146 -0.72 -14.10 10.82
C PHE A 146 -1.42 -12.74 10.74
N THR A 147 -2.66 -12.76 10.26
CA THR A 147 -3.53 -11.58 10.04
C THR A 147 -4.82 -11.70 10.82
N THR A 148 -5.56 -10.60 11.00
CA THR A 148 -6.89 -10.63 11.62
C THR A 148 -7.84 -11.60 10.91
N SER A 149 -7.71 -11.75 9.59
CA SER A 149 -8.51 -12.71 8.82
C SER A 149 -8.10 -14.17 9.00
N ASP A 150 -6.80 -14.44 9.16
CA ASP A 150 -6.29 -15.80 9.37
C ASP A 150 -6.60 -16.33 10.76
N ILE A 151 -6.64 -15.45 11.76
CA ILE A 151 -7.00 -15.81 13.14
C ILE A 151 -8.50 -15.73 13.43
N GLY A 152 -9.32 -15.33 12.44
CA GLY A 152 -10.77 -15.30 12.54
C GLY A 152 -11.37 -14.09 13.26
N CYS A 153 -10.65 -12.97 13.37
CA CYS A 153 -11.22 -11.69 13.83
C CYS A 153 -12.19 -11.07 12.80
N GLU A 154 -11.92 -11.29 11.52
CA GLU A 154 -12.76 -10.85 10.42
C GLU A 154 -12.67 -11.85 9.26
N ARG A 155 -13.61 -11.80 8.32
CA ARG A 155 -13.67 -12.79 7.23
C ARG A 155 -12.57 -12.62 6.18
N GLY A 156 -12.14 -11.38 5.92
CA GLY A 156 -11.28 -11.06 4.77
C GLY A 156 -11.89 -11.53 3.44
N ASN A 157 -11.05 -12.04 2.53
CA ASN A 157 -11.47 -12.63 1.25
C ASN A 157 -11.61 -14.16 1.29
N ASN A 158 -11.83 -14.73 2.47
CA ASN A 158 -11.95 -16.17 2.63
C ASN A 158 -13.41 -16.61 2.46
N ILE A 159 -13.64 -17.57 1.57
CA ILE A 159 -14.92 -18.28 1.46
C ILE A 159 -15.01 -19.35 2.55
N ILE A 160 -13.93 -20.14 2.71
CA ILE A 160 -13.76 -21.20 3.71
C ILE A 160 -12.28 -21.16 4.17
N ASN A 161 -12.02 -21.08 5.48
CA ASN A 161 -10.66 -21.04 6.03
C ASN A 161 -10.54 -21.83 7.35
N PRO A 162 -10.70 -23.17 7.31
CA PRO A 162 -10.66 -23.99 8.49
C PRO A 162 -9.22 -24.20 8.97
N VAL A 163 -9.03 -24.19 10.28
CA VAL A 163 -7.75 -24.44 10.94
C VAL A 163 -7.93 -25.60 11.90
N ASN A 164 -7.09 -26.62 11.76
CA ASN A 164 -7.07 -27.75 12.66
C ASN A 164 -6.09 -27.49 13.79
N LYS A 165 -6.54 -27.67 15.03
CA LYS A 165 -5.73 -27.76 16.24
C LYS A 165 -5.39 -29.21 16.49
N MET A 166 -4.10 -29.49 16.61
CA MET A 166 -3.54 -30.82 16.82
C MET A 166 -2.76 -30.86 18.13
N PHE A 167 -2.70 -32.03 18.73
CA PHE A 167 -2.07 -32.28 20.02
C PHE A 167 -0.91 -33.26 19.88
N ALA A 168 -0.19 -33.48 20.98
CA ALA A 168 0.89 -34.47 21.02
C ALA A 168 0.33 -35.90 20.72
N PRO A 169 1.09 -36.76 20.03
CA PRO A 169 2.49 -36.59 19.60
C PRO A 169 2.67 -35.79 18.30
N LEU A 170 1.61 -35.56 17.52
CA LEU A 170 1.72 -34.95 16.19
C LEU A 170 2.23 -33.51 16.26
N SER A 171 1.80 -32.73 17.25
CA SER A 171 2.34 -31.38 17.47
C SER A 171 3.85 -31.37 17.73
N GLY A 172 4.37 -32.42 18.38
CA GLY A 172 5.80 -32.59 18.60
C GLY A 172 6.60 -32.75 17.31
N GLU A 173 6.03 -33.38 16.28
CA GLU A 173 6.65 -33.48 14.95
C GLU A 173 6.75 -32.11 14.28
N TYR A 174 5.69 -31.30 14.35
CA TYR A 174 5.70 -29.94 13.77
C TYR A 174 6.67 -29.00 14.47
N ILE A 175 6.83 -29.14 15.79
CA ILE A 175 7.85 -28.41 16.55
C ILE A 175 9.25 -28.80 16.07
N ARG A 176 9.54 -30.11 15.92
CA ARG A 176 10.83 -30.57 15.40
C ARG A 176 11.11 -30.08 13.98
N LEU A 177 10.11 -30.15 13.10
CA LEU A 177 10.23 -29.63 11.72
C LEU A 177 10.54 -28.14 11.70
N PHE A 178 9.85 -27.35 12.54
CA PHE A 178 10.14 -25.93 12.69
C PHE A 178 11.57 -25.69 13.17
N ASP A 179 12.03 -26.39 14.21
CA ASP A 179 13.36 -26.20 14.76
C ASP A 179 14.46 -26.59 13.76
N GLN A 180 14.23 -27.61 12.94
CA GLN A 180 15.15 -28.02 11.89
C GLN A 180 15.34 -26.91 10.85
N ILE A 181 14.24 -26.37 10.30
CA ILE A 181 14.32 -25.28 9.31
C ILE A 181 14.81 -23.98 9.95
N TRP A 182 14.40 -23.68 11.19
CA TRP A 182 14.78 -22.48 11.90
C TRP A 182 16.29 -22.40 12.03
N ASN A 183 16.95 -23.48 12.43
CA ASN A 183 18.38 -23.49 12.68
C ASN A 183 19.26 -23.63 11.42
N ASP A 184 18.67 -23.93 10.27
CA ASP A 184 19.41 -24.06 9.01
C ASP A 184 19.71 -22.69 8.38
N LYS A 185 20.96 -22.25 8.54
CA LYS A 185 21.46 -20.98 7.98
C LYS A 185 21.55 -20.95 6.46
N SER A 186 21.47 -22.11 5.80
CA SER A 186 21.43 -22.16 4.33
C SER A 186 20.03 -21.89 3.78
N LEU A 187 18.99 -22.17 4.59
CA LEU A 187 17.59 -21.96 4.23
C LEU A 187 17.02 -20.65 4.77
N MET A 188 17.50 -20.19 5.92
CA MET A 188 16.92 -19.06 6.65
C MET A 188 17.88 -17.90 6.83
N GLN A 189 17.37 -16.69 6.61
CA GLN A 189 18.04 -15.43 6.94
C GLN A 189 17.32 -14.73 8.08
N ASP A 190 18.08 -14.21 9.05
CA ASP A 190 17.53 -13.31 10.07
C ASP A 190 17.12 -11.97 9.43
N VAL A 191 15.86 -11.59 9.66
CA VAL A 191 15.25 -10.37 9.13
C VAL A 191 14.62 -9.51 10.23
N THR A 192 14.99 -9.75 11.49
CA THR A 192 14.33 -9.13 12.66
C THR A 192 14.42 -7.61 12.64
N GLU A 193 15.62 -7.06 12.41
CA GLU A 193 15.81 -5.60 12.33
C GLU A 193 15.07 -5.00 11.13
N GLN A 194 15.05 -5.68 9.98
CA GLN A 194 14.33 -5.23 8.79
C GLN A 194 12.81 -5.17 9.03
N VAL A 195 12.27 -6.12 9.80
CA VAL A 195 10.85 -6.12 10.20
C VAL A 195 10.57 -4.96 11.16
N ILE A 196 11.44 -4.74 12.15
CA ILE A 196 11.33 -3.61 13.09
C ILE A 196 11.39 -2.27 12.34
N ASP A 197 12.33 -2.12 11.41
CA ASP A 197 12.50 -0.93 10.58
C ASP A 197 11.27 -0.71 9.69
N GLY A 198 10.73 -1.78 9.09
CA GLY A 198 9.47 -1.76 8.37
C GLY A 198 8.35 -1.22 9.27
N ILE A 199 8.02 -1.92 10.36
CA ILE A 199 6.97 -1.51 11.31
C ILE A 199 7.19 -0.05 11.80
N THR A 200 8.44 0.36 11.96
CA THR A 200 8.82 1.73 12.34
C THR A 200 8.54 2.76 11.25
N ALA A 201 8.86 2.43 9.99
CA ALA A 201 8.64 3.30 8.85
C ALA A 201 7.17 3.64 8.62
N ALA A 202 6.23 2.73 8.94
CA ALA A 202 4.79 3.00 8.81
C ALA A 202 4.27 4.14 9.67
N TYR A 203 4.99 4.56 10.72
CA TYR A 203 4.58 5.68 11.56
C TYR A 203 5.49 6.90 11.46
N ASN A 204 6.51 6.87 10.61
CA ASN A 204 7.37 8.04 10.41
C ASN A 204 6.53 9.24 9.97
N GLU A 205 6.68 10.34 10.70
CA GLU A 205 5.97 11.58 10.40
C GLU A 205 6.49 12.13 9.07
N ASN A 206 5.63 12.07 8.07
CA ASN A 206 5.87 12.78 6.83
C ASN A 206 5.60 14.26 7.09
N SER A 207 6.54 15.11 6.70
CA SER A 207 6.38 16.55 6.82
C SER A 207 5.10 17.01 6.10
N PRO A 208 4.33 17.97 6.65
CA PRO A 208 3.16 18.54 5.98
C PRO A 208 3.49 19.00 4.55
N GLU A 209 4.69 19.51 4.34
CA GLU A 209 5.22 19.93 3.05
C GLU A 209 5.31 18.75 2.07
N PHE A 210 5.84 17.61 2.50
CA PHE A 210 5.89 16.40 1.67
C PHE A 210 4.50 15.91 1.29
N ILE A 211 3.57 15.86 2.25
CA ILE A 211 2.17 15.46 1.98
C ILE A 211 1.52 16.41 0.98
N TYR A 212 1.75 17.71 1.11
CA TYR A 212 1.27 18.72 0.16
C TYR A 212 1.79 18.44 -1.25
N PHE A 213 3.10 18.22 -1.41
CA PHE A 213 3.69 17.93 -2.74
C PHE A 213 3.18 16.62 -3.33
N VAL A 214 3.03 15.56 -2.53
CA VAL A 214 2.45 14.29 -3.00
C VAL A 214 1.01 14.49 -3.45
N ALA A 215 0.21 15.25 -2.71
CA ALA A 215 -1.17 15.53 -3.08
C ALA A 215 -1.25 16.32 -4.40
N ILE A 216 -0.48 17.40 -4.53
CA ILE A 216 -0.40 18.20 -5.77
C ILE A 216 0.08 17.33 -6.93
N TYR A 217 1.14 16.53 -6.76
CA TYR A 217 1.61 15.63 -7.80
C TYR A 217 0.52 14.68 -8.28
N ASN A 218 -0.20 14.01 -7.38
CA ASN A 218 -1.25 13.05 -7.79
C ASN A 218 -2.48 13.73 -8.40
N ILE A 219 -2.78 14.98 -8.03
CA ILE A 219 -3.87 15.75 -8.63
C ILE A 219 -3.49 16.24 -10.05
N PHE A 220 -2.23 16.61 -10.24
CA PHE A 220 -1.77 17.28 -11.46
C PHE A 220 -0.90 16.41 -12.37
N SER A 221 -0.59 15.17 -12.01
CA SER A 221 0.28 14.30 -12.82
C SER A 221 -0.29 14.04 -14.21
N GLU A 222 -1.60 13.83 -14.32
CA GLU A 222 -2.30 13.65 -15.60
C GLU A 222 -2.24 14.94 -16.44
N PHE A 223 -2.34 16.12 -15.81
CA PHE A 223 -2.18 17.40 -16.49
C PHE A 223 -0.73 17.65 -16.94
N LEU A 224 0.26 17.12 -16.23
CA LEU A 224 1.67 17.23 -16.60
C LEU A 224 2.02 16.32 -17.79
N GLU A 225 1.34 15.18 -17.92
CA GLU A 225 1.47 14.29 -19.09
C GLU A 225 0.88 14.92 -20.36
N ASP A 226 -0.26 15.62 -20.24
CA ASP A 226 -0.88 16.37 -21.34
C ASP A 226 -0.08 17.63 -21.76
N VAL A 227 0.86 18.08 -20.94
CA VAL A 227 1.77 19.22 -21.23
C VAL A 227 3.06 18.74 -21.92
N SER A 228 2.97 17.66 -22.71
CA SER A 228 4.05 17.34 -23.64
C SER A 228 4.27 18.50 -24.63
N GLU A 229 5.53 18.86 -24.88
CA GLU A 229 5.95 20.01 -25.71
C GLU A 229 5.45 19.95 -27.17
N ASP A 230 4.85 18.84 -27.60
CA ASP A 230 4.48 18.56 -28.99
C ASP A 230 3.17 19.21 -29.47
N VAL A 231 2.45 19.91 -28.59
CA VAL A 231 1.29 20.72 -28.97
C VAL A 231 1.43 22.14 -28.43
N LEU A 232 2.55 22.81 -28.71
CA LEU A 232 2.62 24.26 -28.53
C LEU A 232 2.05 24.96 -29.78
N PRO A 233 1.24 26.04 -29.63
CA PRO A 233 0.77 26.82 -30.77
C PRO A 233 1.95 27.29 -31.58
N ASN A 234 1.90 27.19 -32.91
CA ASN A 234 3.01 27.58 -33.77
C ASN A 234 3.33 29.08 -33.55
N GLU A 235 4.39 29.35 -32.79
CA GLU A 235 4.77 30.68 -32.34
C GLU A 235 5.19 31.58 -33.51
N ALA A 236 5.54 30.99 -34.66
CA ALA A 236 5.97 31.69 -35.87
C ALA A 236 4.84 32.48 -36.58
N THR A 237 3.61 32.46 -36.06
CA THR A 237 2.45 33.16 -36.65
C THR A 237 2.36 34.65 -36.27
N GLY A 238 3.24 35.16 -35.41
CA GLY A 238 3.29 36.59 -35.01
C GLY A 238 2.06 37.07 -34.22
N PHE A 239 1.13 36.18 -33.86
CA PHE A 239 -0.12 36.56 -33.17
C PHE A 239 0.13 37.17 -31.78
N ARG A 240 1.26 36.81 -31.14
CA ARG A 240 1.71 37.39 -29.86
C ARG A 240 2.12 38.87 -29.97
N GLU A 241 2.40 39.36 -31.16
CA GLU A 241 2.71 40.78 -31.41
C GLU A 241 1.44 41.60 -31.67
N SER A 242 0.28 40.94 -31.78
CA SER A 242 -0.97 41.62 -32.06
C SER A 242 -1.40 42.54 -30.93
N LYS A 243 -2.10 43.63 -31.29
CA LYS A 243 -2.72 44.55 -30.32
C LYS A 243 -3.65 43.80 -29.36
N VAL A 244 -4.39 42.81 -29.86
CA VAL A 244 -5.30 41.97 -29.05
C VAL A 244 -4.52 41.21 -27.98
N TRP A 245 -3.43 40.54 -28.34
CA TRP A 245 -2.59 39.79 -27.39
C TRP A 245 -1.99 40.68 -26.30
N ASN A 246 -1.54 41.87 -26.68
CA ASN A 246 -0.96 42.83 -25.75
C ASN A 246 -1.98 43.47 -24.79
N MET A 247 -3.28 43.35 -25.08
CA MET A 247 -4.36 43.77 -24.19
C MET A 247 -4.78 42.70 -23.17
N LEU A 248 -4.31 41.45 -23.33
CA LEU A 248 -4.68 40.34 -22.44
C LEU A 248 -3.88 40.34 -21.13
N TYR A 249 -4.56 40.01 -20.02
CA TYR A 249 -3.90 39.63 -18.77
C TYR A 249 -3.18 38.28 -18.90
N ALA A 250 -2.23 38.00 -18.01
CA ALA A 250 -1.44 36.74 -18.03
C ALA A 250 -2.33 35.49 -18.09
N PHE A 251 -3.32 35.38 -17.20
CA PHE A 251 -4.25 34.24 -17.19
C PHE A 251 -5.08 34.11 -18.48
N GLN A 252 -5.34 35.21 -19.19
CA GLN A 252 -6.06 35.19 -20.47
C GLN A 252 -5.16 34.73 -21.62
N LYS A 253 -3.86 35.04 -21.56
CA LYS A 253 -2.87 34.54 -22.51
C LYS A 253 -2.74 33.02 -22.36
N ASP A 254 -2.65 32.53 -21.13
CA ASP A 254 -2.59 31.09 -20.83
C ASP A 254 -3.86 30.39 -21.31
N ALA A 255 -5.05 30.97 -21.03
CA ALA A 255 -6.31 30.46 -21.53
C ALA A 255 -6.38 30.42 -23.06
N ALA A 256 -5.89 31.46 -23.75
CA ALA A 256 -5.87 31.50 -25.22
C ALA A 256 -4.98 30.40 -25.81
N LEU A 257 -3.79 30.18 -25.25
CA LEU A 257 -2.89 29.10 -25.67
C LEU A 257 -3.53 27.72 -25.43
N ALA A 258 -4.14 27.52 -24.25
CA ALA A 258 -4.83 26.29 -23.92
C ALA A 258 -6.00 25.99 -24.86
N ILE A 259 -6.78 27.01 -25.26
CA ILE A 259 -7.87 26.86 -26.23
C ILE A 259 -7.32 26.47 -27.60
N ILE A 260 -6.26 27.14 -28.07
CA ILE A 260 -5.63 26.81 -29.36
C ILE A 260 -5.16 25.35 -29.35
N ASN A 261 -4.49 24.90 -28.29
CA ASN A 261 -4.02 23.53 -28.17
C ASN A 261 -5.16 22.52 -28.21
N LYS A 262 -6.25 22.78 -27.49
CA LYS A 262 -7.44 21.93 -27.51
C LYS A 262 -8.13 21.91 -28.87
N LEU A 263 -8.16 23.05 -29.58
CA LEU A 263 -8.71 23.12 -30.94
C LEU A 263 -7.85 22.34 -31.95
N GLU A 264 -6.52 22.45 -31.88
CA GLU A 264 -5.63 21.66 -32.76
C GLU A 264 -5.68 20.16 -32.43
N SER A 265 -5.88 19.78 -31.17
CA SER A 265 -5.88 18.36 -30.74
C SER A 265 -7.23 17.68 -30.94
N TYR A 266 -8.32 18.38 -30.64
CA TYR A 266 -9.67 17.78 -30.53
C TYR A 266 -10.70 18.39 -31.47
N ASN A 267 -10.32 19.37 -32.31
CA ASN A 267 -11.22 20.12 -33.20
C ASN A 267 -12.40 20.80 -32.45
N GLY A 268 -12.27 21.03 -31.15
CA GLY A 268 -13.33 21.62 -30.34
C GLY A 268 -12.84 22.04 -28.97
N CYS A 269 -13.38 23.15 -28.46
CA CYS A 269 -13.11 23.65 -27.13
C CYS A 269 -14.31 24.47 -26.62
N ILE A 270 -14.66 24.31 -25.35
CA ILE A 270 -15.66 25.13 -24.67
C ILE A 270 -14.94 25.99 -23.64
N LEU A 271 -15.05 27.31 -23.80
CA LEU A 271 -14.58 28.27 -22.80
C LEU A 271 -15.74 28.66 -21.88
N ALA A 272 -15.73 28.11 -20.67
CA ALA A 272 -16.66 28.48 -19.60
C ALA A 272 -15.93 29.33 -18.56
N ASP A 273 -16.53 30.43 -18.13
CA ASP A 273 -15.94 31.32 -17.12
C ASP A 273 -17.07 32.01 -16.32
N SER A 274 -16.86 32.14 -15.02
CA SER A 274 -17.85 32.50 -13.99
C SER A 274 -18.36 33.93 -14.08
N VAL A 275 -17.63 34.87 -14.72
CA VAL A 275 -18.03 36.30 -14.76
C VAL A 275 -17.68 36.94 -16.11
N GLY A 276 -18.47 37.93 -16.54
CA GLY A 276 -18.52 38.45 -17.93
C GLY A 276 -17.38 39.35 -18.42
N LEU A 277 -16.13 39.18 -17.96
CA LEU A 277 -15.07 40.17 -18.23
C LEU A 277 -13.91 39.68 -19.12
N GLY A 278 -13.79 38.38 -19.42
CA GLY A 278 -12.60 37.86 -20.14
C GLY A 278 -12.84 37.13 -21.45
N LYS A 279 -13.99 36.44 -21.60
CA LYS A 279 -14.23 35.46 -22.68
C LYS A 279 -14.11 36.04 -24.09
N THR A 280 -14.66 37.23 -24.32
CA THR A 280 -14.61 37.89 -25.64
C THR A 280 -13.18 38.22 -26.05
N PHE A 281 -12.38 38.76 -25.13
CA PHE A 281 -10.98 39.11 -25.42
C PHE A 281 -10.11 37.86 -25.62
N THR A 282 -10.31 36.82 -24.81
CA THR A 282 -9.64 35.53 -25.00
C THR A 282 -10.02 34.91 -26.35
N ALA A 283 -11.31 34.94 -26.72
CA ALA A 283 -11.77 34.44 -28.02
C ALA A 283 -11.20 35.25 -29.20
N LEU A 284 -11.11 36.58 -29.09
CA LEU A 284 -10.48 37.42 -30.11
C LEU A 284 -9.01 37.05 -30.35
N ALA A 285 -8.28 36.67 -29.31
CA ALA A 285 -6.89 36.23 -29.43
C ALA A 285 -6.78 34.89 -30.18
N VAL A 286 -7.68 33.94 -29.90
CA VAL A 286 -7.79 32.67 -30.63
C VAL A 286 -8.17 32.91 -32.09
N ILE A 287 -9.15 33.79 -32.35
CA ILE A 287 -9.53 34.21 -33.71
C ILE A 287 -8.32 34.79 -34.46
N LYS A 288 -7.54 35.66 -33.79
CA LYS A 288 -6.38 36.29 -34.40
C LYS A 288 -5.29 35.28 -34.77
N TYR A 289 -5.08 34.25 -33.95
CA TYR A 289 -4.18 33.14 -34.26
C TYR A 289 -4.58 32.41 -35.56
N TYR A 290 -5.87 32.09 -35.71
CA TYR A 290 -6.37 31.41 -36.92
C TYR A 290 -6.41 32.32 -38.16
N GLU A 291 -6.72 33.60 -37.98
CA GLU A 291 -6.65 34.61 -39.06
C GLU A 291 -5.22 34.71 -39.63
N ASN A 292 -4.19 34.77 -38.76
CA ASN A 292 -2.78 34.81 -39.19
C ASN A 292 -2.33 33.52 -39.90
N ARG A 293 -3.10 32.43 -39.80
CA ARG A 293 -2.90 31.16 -40.54
C ARG A 293 -3.76 31.09 -41.81
N ASN A 294 -4.32 32.22 -42.25
CA ASN A 294 -5.23 32.32 -43.40
C ASN A 294 -6.46 31.40 -43.31
N ARG A 295 -6.99 31.19 -42.09
CA ARG A 295 -8.26 30.46 -41.89
C ARG A 295 -9.43 31.44 -41.87
N SER A 296 -10.54 31.03 -42.48
CA SER A 296 -11.81 31.76 -42.39
C SER A 296 -12.44 31.59 -41.01
N VAL A 297 -12.95 32.68 -40.44
CA VAL A 297 -13.59 32.70 -39.13
C VAL A 297 -15.04 33.16 -39.28
N LEU A 298 -15.97 32.41 -38.71
CA LEU A 298 -17.38 32.79 -38.59
C LEU A 298 -17.73 32.95 -37.11
N VAL A 299 -18.24 34.13 -36.74
CA VAL A 299 -18.71 34.41 -35.38
C VAL A 299 -20.23 34.34 -35.36
N LEU A 300 -20.77 33.37 -34.64
CA LEU A 300 -22.21 33.26 -34.37
C LEU A 300 -22.49 33.78 -32.97
N CYS A 301 -23.17 34.92 -32.88
CA CYS A 301 -23.60 35.49 -31.61
C CYS A 301 -25.14 35.49 -31.53
N PRO A 302 -25.72 35.04 -30.41
CA PRO A 302 -27.16 35.18 -30.21
C PRO A 302 -27.55 36.67 -30.21
N LYS A 303 -28.76 36.97 -30.68
CA LYS A 303 -29.35 38.30 -30.55
C LYS A 303 -29.34 38.68 -29.06
N LYS A 304 -28.99 39.93 -28.74
CA LYS A 304 -28.97 40.47 -27.36
C LYS A 304 -30.13 39.87 -26.54
N LEU A 305 -29.79 39.16 -25.47
CA LEU A 305 -30.69 38.89 -24.35
C LEU A 305 -30.89 40.19 -23.56
#